data_AF-A0A8T3BUJ2-F1
#
_entry.id   AF-A0A8T3BUJ2-F1
#
_cell.length_a   1.000
_cell.length_b   1.000
_cell.length_c   1.000
_cell.angle_alpha   90.00
_cell.angle_beta   90.00
_cell.angle_gamma   90.00
#
_symmetry.space_group_name_H-M   'P 1'
#
loop_
_entity.id
_entity.type
_entity.pdbx_description
1 polymer ?
#
loop_
_entity_poly.entity_id
_entity_poly.type
_entity_poly.pdbx_seq_one_letter_code
_entity_poly.pdbx_strand_id
1 'polypeptide(L)'
;MSFRAQELYKKLARKVGKDVPAEVMETVKKCLPNSKIVMGRAKRGIFAGRHIQFGNKISEDGGNKSRRTWKPNVQQKRLFSYIHDRHIRVKVTTHALRCIDKAGGIDEYLLKTPYHKMDTELGILWKAKVEKMYEEFSNMEVGFFAPEEEAKIAKGFEEYKIAKRDARRESRRALASQKRIEEGTTNTVDVKDGEVEAPATS
;
A
#
# COMPACT_ATOMS: atom_id res chain seq x y z
N MET A 1 -13.57 -11.05 -16.01
CA MET A 1 -14.02 -10.20 -14.89
C MET A 1 -14.74 -8.91 -15.33
N SER A 2 -14.39 -8.27 -16.47
CA SER A 2 -15.02 -7.01 -16.93
C SER A 2 -16.44 -7.15 -17.51
N PHE A 3 -16.75 -8.26 -18.21
CA PHE A 3 -18.10 -8.53 -18.75
C PHE A 3 -19.14 -8.65 -17.64
N ARG A 4 -18.82 -9.36 -16.55
CA ARG A 4 -19.72 -9.48 -15.39
C ARG A 4 -20.05 -8.11 -14.81
N ALA A 5 -19.08 -7.22 -14.61
CA ALA A 5 -19.35 -5.91 -14.02
C ALA A 5 -20.20 -4.99 -14.91
N GLN A 6 -19.94 -4.93 -16.23
CA GLN A 6 -20.74 -4.13 -17.16
C GLN A 6 -22.14 -4.71 -17.37
N GLU A 7 -22.29 -6.03 -17.43
CA GLU A 7 -23.60 -6.68 -17.51
C GLU A 7 -24.38 -6.54 -16.22
N LEU A 8 -23.71 -6.65 -15.07
CA LEU A 8 -24.31 -6.46 -13.76
C LEU A 8 -24.74 -5.00 -13.60
N TYR A 9 -23.93 -4.01 -14.01
CA TYR A 9 -24.36 -2.62 -14.11
C TYR A 9 -25.55 -2.42 -15.06
N LYS A 10 -25.51 -2.99 -16.28
CA LYS A 10 -26.64 -2.91 -17.23
C LYS A 10 -27.91 -3.60 -16.71
N LYS A 11 -27.78 -4.66 -15.91
CA LYS A 11 -28.89 -5.37 -15.25
C LYS A 11 -29.42 -4.54 -14.08
N LEU A 12 -28.54 -3.99 -13.25
CA LEU A 12 -28.88 -3.19 -12.07
C LEU A 12 -29.50 -1.84 -12.49
N ALA A 13 -28.94 -1.16 -13.48
CA ALA A 13 -29.50 0.05 -14.09
C ALA A 13 -30.85 -0.21 -14.78
N ARG A 14 -31.04 -1.38 -15.42
CA ARG A 14 -32.36 -1.79 -15.94
C ARG A 14 -33.37 -2.12 -14.85
N LYS A 15 -32.92 -2.68 -13.73
CA LYS A 15 -33.76 -3.15 -12.62
C LYS A 15 -34.17 -2.02 -11.67
N VAL A 16 -33.30 -1.03 -11.46
CA VAL A 16 -33.51 0.08 -10.51
C VAL A 16 -34.09 1.33 -11.19
N GLY A 17 -34.11 1.40 -12.53
CA GLY A 17 -34.74 2.51 -13.25
C GLY A 17 -33.98 3.84 -13.09
N LYS A 18 -34.68 4.97 -13.21
CA LYS A 18 -34.11 6.33 -13.17
C LYS A 18 -33.84 6.87 -11.75
N ASP A 19 -34.22 6.13 -10.71
CA ASP A 19 -34.25 6.63 -9.33
C ASP A 19 -32.95 6.36 -8.54
N VAL A 20 -31.86 6.00 -9.22
CA VAL A 20 -30.56 5.79 -8.56
C VAL A 20 -29.96 7.14 -8.18
N PRO A 21 -29.53 7.34 -6.92
CA PRO A 21 -28.80 8.53 -6.51
C PRO A 21 -27.58 8.77 -7.41
N ALA A 22 -27.38 10.02 -7.84
CA ALA A 22 -26.32 10.40 -8.78
C ALA A 22 -24.93 9.97 -8.28
N GLU A 23 -24.69 10.05 -6.96
CA GLU A 23 -23.44 9.64 -6.31
C GLU A 23 -23.12 8.15 -6.50
N VAL A 24 -24.13 7.29 -6.40
CA VAL A 24 -23.98 5.83 -6.62
C VAL A 24 -23.68 5.56 -8.09
N MET A 25 -24.27 6.33 -9.00
CA MET A 25 -23.98 6.20 -10.44
C MET A 25 -22.57 6.70 -10.79
N GLU A 26 -22.10 7.76 -10.14
CA GLU A 26 -20.74 8.27 -10.31
C GLU A 26 -19.67 7.32 -9.78
N THR A 27 -19.89 6.71 -8.61
CA THR A 27 -18.99 5.68 -8.06
C THR A 27 -18.90 4.48 -9.00
N VAL A 28 -20.03 4.00 -9.52
CA VAL A 28 -20.02 2.88 -10.48
C VAL A 28 -19.32 3.27 -11.79
N LYS A 29 -19.55 4.48 -12.33
CA LYS A 29 -18.84 4.98 -13.51
C LYS A 29 -17.32 5.04 -13.32
N LYS A 30 -16.84 5.34 -12.12
CA LYS A 30 -15.39 5.36 -11.80
C LYS A 30 -14.78 3.95 -11.79
N CYS A 31 -15.56 2.93 -11.42
CA CYS A 31 -15.14 1.53 -11.36
C CYS A 31 -15.22 0.80 -12.72
N LEU A 32 -15.93 1.35 -13.70
CA LEU A 32 -16.09 0.75 -15.02
C LEU A 32 -15.18 1.41 -16.06
N PRO A 33 -14.57 0.63 -16.99
CA PRO A 33 -13.84 1.20 -18.11
C PRO A 33 -14.80 1.94 -19.05
N ASN A 34 -14.53 3.21 -19.33
CA ASN A 34 -15.41 4.07 -20.13
C ASN A 34 -14.87 4.32 -21.55
N SER A 35 -13.88 3.53 -21.99
CA SER A 35 -13.21 3.80 -23.26
C SER A 35 -13.99 3.25 -24.45
N LYS A 36 -14.28 4.12 -25.42
CA LYS A 36 -14.80 3.69 -26.73
C LYS A 36 -13.63 3.23 -27.60
N ILE A 37 -13.29 1.95 -27.52
CA ILE A 37 -12.23 1.38 -28.35
C ILE A 37 -12.70 1.28 -29.80
N VAL A 38 -12.11 2.11 -30.66
CA VAL A 38 -12.41 2.12 -32.11
C VAL A 38 -11.61 1.05 -32.87
N MET A 39 -10.40 0.73 -32.40
CA MET A 39 -9.49 -0.18 -33.10
C MET A 39 -9.34 -1.53 -32.40
N GLY A 40 -9.54 -2.64 -33.12
CA GLY A 40 -9.39 -4.00 -32.56
C GLY A 40 -7.99 -4.28 -32.00
N ARG A 41 -6.95 -3.62 -32.54
CA ARG A 41 -5.56 -3.74 -32.05
C ARG A 41 -5.37 -3.21 -30.62
N ALA A 42 -6.16 -2.21 -30.20
CA ALA A 42 -6.10 -1.68 -28.83
C ALA A 42 -6.55 -2.71 -27.80
N LYS A 43 -7.46 -3.62 -28.16
CA LYS A 43 -7.96 -4.67 -27.27
C LYS A 43 -6.88 -5.66 -26.80
N ARG A 44 -5.74 -5.72 -27.51
CA ARG A 44 -4.65 -6.67 -27.25
C ARG A 44 -3.36 -6.00 -26.78
N GLY A 45 -3.34 -4.67 -26.64
CA GLY A 45 -2.14 -3.92 -26.32
C GLY A 45 -2.42 -2.75 -25.37
N ILE A 46 -1.37 -2.00 -25.05
CA ILE A 46 -1.43 -0.88 -24.11
C ILE A 46 -1.34 0.43 -24.90
N PHE A 47 -2.46 1.13 -25.02
CA PHE A 47 -2.57 2.32 -25.86
C PHE A 47 -2.76 3.63 -25.08
N ALA A 48 -3.08 3.56 -23.78
CA ALA A 48 -3.24 4.70 -22.88
C ALA A 48 -4.18 5.78 -23.48
N GLY A 49 -5.38 5.40 -23.89
CA GLY A 49 -6.40 6.26 -24.47
C GLY A 49 -6.13 6.75 -25.90
N ARG A 50 -4.98 6.38 -26.50
CA ARG A 50 -4.66 6.78 -27.88
C ARG A 50 -5.36 5.87 -28.87
N HIS A 51 -6.19 6.47 -29.71
CA HIS A 51 -6.92 5.78 -30.78
C HIS A 51 -6.63 6.39 -32.14
N ILE A 52 -7.05 5.68 -33.19
CA ILE A 52 -7.07 6.23 -34.54
C ILE A 52 -8.05 7.40 -34.58
N GLN A 53 -7.58 8.54 -35.09
CA GLN A 53 -8.45 9.68 -35.35
C GLN A 53 -8.81 9.68 -36.83
N PHE A 54 -10.07 9.99 -37.13
CA PHE A 54 -10.58 10.17 -38.48
C PHE A 54 -10.92 11.63 -38.69
N GLY A 55 -10.64 12.16 -39.88
CA GLY A 55 -10.95 13.54 -40.22
C GLY A 55 -10.54 13.85 -41.65
N ASN A 56 -10.28 15.13 -41.93
CA ASN A 56 -10.00 15.60 -43.27
C ASN A 56 -8.65 16.31 -43.32
N LYS A 57 -7.95 16.21 -44.46
CA LYS A 57 -6.94 17.17 -44.90
C LYS A 57 -7.69 18.31 -45.60
N ILE A 58 -7.41 19.54 -45.24
CA ILE A 58 -7.96 20.73 -45.90
C ILE A 58 -6.82 21.32 -46.74
N SER A 59 -7.07 21.62 -48.02
CA SER A 59 -6.10 22.34 -48.85
C SER A 59 -5.97 23.79 -48.39
N GLU A 60 -4.76 24.33 -48.43
CA GLU A 60 -4.44 25.68 -47.98
C GLU A 60 -5.19 26.76 -48.78
N ASP A 61 -5.16 26.68 -50.11
CA ASP A 61 -5.69 27.75 -50.96
C ASP A 61 -7.18 27.61 -51.32
N GLY A 62 -7.67 26.36 -51.41
CA GLY A 62 -9.01 26.07 -51.98
C GLY A 62 -10.04 25.49 -51.01
N GLY A 63 -9.69 25.29 -49.73
CA GLY A 63 -10.60 24.68 -48.75
C GLY A 63 -11.09 23.25 -49.06
N ASN A 64 -10.52 22.60 -50.08
CA ASN A 64 -10.88 21.26 -50.52
C ASN A 64 -10.62 20.23 -49.41
N LYS A 65 -11.62 19.40 -49.13
CA LYS A 65 -11.60 18.42 -48.02
C LYS A 65 -11.34 17.01 -48.56
N SER A 66 -10.18 16.45 -48.26
CA SER A 66 -9.87 15.05 -48.55
C SER A 66 -9.89 14.23 -47.26
N ARG A 67 -10.51 13.05 -47.24
CA ARG A 67 -10.54 12.18 -46.05
C ARG A 67 -9.11 11.72 -45.69
N ARG A 68 -8.76 11.76 -44.40
CA ARG A 68 -7.50 11.20 -43.90
C ARG A 68 -7.64 10.57 -42.52
N THR A 69 -6.68 9.72 -42.19
CA THR A 69 -6.67 8.95 -40.93
C THR A 69 -5.33 9.12 -40.23
N TRP A 70 -5.35 9.44 -38.94
CA TRP A 70 -4.14 9.52 -38.11
C TRP A 70 -4.02 8.28 -37.24
N LYS A 71 -2.92 7.54 -37.45
CA LYS A 71 -2.61 6.34 -36.67
C LYS A 71 -1.70 6.70 -35.50
N PRO A 72 -1.92 6.16 -34.29
CA PRO A 72 -0.98 6.34 -33.20
C PRO A 72 0.33 5.61 -33.49
N ASN A 73 1.43 6.11 -32.93
CA ASN A 73 2.75 5.46 -33.03
C ASN A 73 2.80 4.26 -32.07
N VAL A 74 2.81 3.05 -32.62
CA VAL A 74 2.75 1.77 -31.88
C VAL A 74 4.03 1.00 -32.12
N GLN A 75 4.66 0.55 -31.04
CA GLN A 75 5.91 -0.19 -31.04
C GLN A 75 5.73 -1.52 -30.31
N GLN A 76 6.38 -2.58 -30.78
CA GLN A 76 6.42 -3.86 -30.06
C GLN A 76 7.64 -3.86 -29.14
N LYS A 77 7.41 -3.92 -27.83
CA LYS A 77 8.47 -3.85 -26.81
C LYS A 77 8.35 -4.99 -25.81
N ARG A 78 9.49 -5.33 -25.20
CA ARG A 78 9.61 -6.24 -24.06
C ARG A 78 9.68 -5.36 -22.81
N LEU A 79 8.67 -5.44 -21.96
CA LEU A 79 8.64 -4.74 -20.68
C LEU A 79 8.90 -5.76 -19.57
N PHE A 80 9.79 -5.45 -18.64
CA PHE A 80 10.01 -6.31 -17.48
C PHE A 80 8.92 -6.06 -16.44
N SER A 81 8.31 -7.14 -15.94
CA SER A 81 7.36 -7.11 -14.83
C SER A 81 8.07 -7.68 -13.62
N TYR A 82 8.22 -6.87 -12.57
CA TYR A 82 8.89 -7.26 -11.34
C TYR A 82 8.12 -8.37 -10.62
N ILE A 83 6.79 -8.28 -10.60
CA ILE A 83 5.99 -9.27 -9.87
C ILE A 83 5.95 -10.65 -10.54
N HIS A 84 6.16 -10.69 -11.86
CA HIS A 84 6.23 -11.94 -12.61
C HIS A 84 7.67 -12.41 -12.86
N ASP A 85 8.66 -11.64 -12.44
CA ASP A 85 10.09 -11.83 -12.71
C ASP A 85 10.40 -12.21 -14.17
N ARG A 86 9.69 -11.58 -15.12
CA ARG A 86 9.82 -11.93 -16.53
C ARG A 86 9.50 -10.77 -17.46
N HIS A 87 10.05 -10.86 -18.67
CA HIS A 87 9.71 -9.94 -19.75
C HIS A 87 8.38 -10.29 -20.42
N ILE A 88 7.49 -9.31 -20.50
CA ILE A 88 6.21 -9.37 -21.20
C ILE A 88 6.32 -8.66 -22.55
N ARG A 89 5.95 -9.34 -23.63
CA ARG A 89 5.93 -8.78 -24.99
C ARG A 89 4.57 -8.17 -25.27
N VAL A 90 4.53 -6.86 -25.48
CA VAL A 90 3.29 -6.13 -25.79
C VAL A 90 3.48 -5.08 -26.87
N LYS A 91 2.39 -4.80 -27.59
CA LYS A 91 2.29 -3.62 -28.45
C LYS A 91 1.89 -2.43 -27.59
N VAL A 92 2.74 -1.42 -27.58
CA VAL A 92 2.63 -0.25 -26.70
C VAL A 92 2.75 1.02 -27.53
N THR A 93 1.96 2.04 -27.23
CA THR A 93 2.14 3.36 -27.85
C THR A 93 3.32 4.09 -27.24
N THR A 94 3.98 4.99 -27.97
CA THR A 94 5.06 5.81 -27.41
C THR A 94 4.59 6.64 -26.21
N HIS A 95 3.32 7.08 -26.22
CA HIS A 95 2.71 7.74 -25.08
C HIS A 95 2.59 6.82 -23.86
N ALA A 96 2.13 5.58 -24.06
CA ALA A 96 2.03 4.60 -22.99
C ALA A 96 3.41 4.22 -22.42
N LEU A 97 4.43 4.09 -23.27
CA LEU A 97 5.82 3.87 -22.80
C LEU A 97 6.26 4.99 -21.85
N ARG A 98 6.09 6.26 -22.25
CA ARG A 98 6.42 7.40 -21.37
C ARG A 98 5.65 7.38 -20.05
N CYS A 99 4.38 6.96 -20.06
CA CYS A 99 3.57 6.83 -18.85
C CYS A 99 4.04 5.68 -17.94
N ILE A 100 4.49 4.57 -18.53
CA ILE A 100 5.07 3.43 -17.82
C ILE A 100 6.38 3.85 -17.14
N ASP A 101 7.25 4.54 -17.87
CA ASP A 101 8.52 5.04 -17.34
C ASP A 101 8.29 6.02 -16.18
N LYS A 102 7.35 6.96 -16.36
CA LYS A 102 6.95 7.89 -15.29
C LYS A 102 6.36 7.18 -14.07
N ALA A 103 5.67 6.06 -14.30
CA ALA A 103 5.07 5.29 -13.24
C ALA A 103 6.08 4.40 -12.50
N GLY A 104 7.30 4.17 -13.03
CA GLY A 104 8.31 3.30 -12.41
C GLY A 104 8.34 1.86 -12.95
N GLY A 105 7.49 1.52 -13.92
CA GLY A 105 7.41 0.17 -14.48
C GLY A 105 6.00 -0.22 -14.88
N ILE A 106 5.86 -1.40 -15.49
CA ILE A 106 4.56 -1.87 -16.01
C ILE A 106 3.58 -2.21 -14.88
N ASP A 107 4.06 -2.83 -13.81
CA ASP A 107 3.21 -3.26 -12.70
C ASP A 107 2.67 -2.05 -11.95
N GLU A 108 3.54 -1.09 -11.64
CA GLU A 108 3.16 0.17 -11.02
C GLU A 108 2.23 1.00 -11.90
N TYR A 109 2.46 1.02 -13.22
CA TYR A 109 1.54 1.66 -14.16
C TYR A 109 0.15 1.04 -14.09
N LEU A 110 0.04 -0.29 -14.02
CA LEU A 110 -1.24 -0.99 -13.94
C LEU A 110 -1.97 -0.69 -12.62
N LEU A 111 -1.24 -0.67 -11.50
CA LEU A 111 -1.79 -0.37 -10.18
C LEU A 111 -2.26 1.08 -10.07
N LYS A 112 -1.42 2.04 -10.47
CA LYS A 112 -1.69 3.49 -10.40
C LYS A 112 -2.80 3.92 -11.37
N THR A 113 -2.98 3.22 -12.48
CA THR A 113 -3.99 3.60 -13.46
C THR A 113 -5.39 3.20 -12.97
N PRO A 114 -6.34 4.15 -12.91
CA PRO A 114 -7.69 3.88 -12.42
C PRO A 114 -8.51 3.10 -13.46
N TYR A 115 -9.49 2.33 -12.97
CA TYR A 115 -10.31 1.44 -13.80
C TYR A 115 -11.01 2.14 -14.98
N HIS A 116 -11.48 3.38 -14.80
CA HIS A 116 -12.11 4.15 -15.88
C HIS A 116 -11.16 4.51 -17.04
N LYS A 117 -9.84 4.64 -16.78
CA LYS A 117 -8.80 4.91 -17.80
C LYS A 117 -8.22 3.63 -18.40
N MET A 118 -8.55 2.47 -17.83
CA MET A 118 -8.15 1.19 -18.40
C MET A 118 -9.02 0.88 -19.59
N ASP A 119 -8.51 1.12 -20.79
CA ASP A 119 -9.33 0.92 -21.98
C ASP A 119 -9.58 -0.57 -22.26
N THR A 120 -8.60 -1.40 -21.93
CA THR A 120 -8.49 -2.77 -22.43
C THR A 120 -8.88 -3.79 -21.36
N GLU A 121 -9.68 -4.79 -21.73
CA GLU A 121 -10.02 -5.93 -20.87
C GLU A 121 -8.77 -6.67 -20.36
N LEU A 122 -7.77 -6.83 -21.23
CA LEU A 122 -6.45 -7.34 -20.89
C LEU A 122 -5.82 -6.54 -19.74
N GLY A 123 -5.91 -5.21 -19.78
CA GLY A 123 -5.34 -4.34 -18.75
C GLY A 123 -6.02 -4.55 -17.39
N ILE A 124 -7.35 -4.73 -17.39
CA ILE A 124 -8.11 -5.04 -16.17
C ILE A 124 -7.74 -6.42 -15.62
N LEU A 125 -7.64 -7.42 -16.49
CA LEU A 125 -7.21 -8.77 -16.10
C LEU A 125 -5.80 -8.77 -15.52
N TRP A 126 -4.89 -8.01 -16.13
CA TRP A 126 -3.52 -7.89 -15.65
C TRP A 126 -3.44 -7.16 -14.33
N LYS A 127 -4.20 -6.07 -14.17
CA LYS A 127 -4.29 -5.37 -12.89
C LYS A 127 -4.76 -6.28 -11.77
N ALA A 128 -5.87 -6.99 -11.97
CA ALA A 128 -6.40 -7.93 -10.98
C ALA A 128 -5.41 -9.06 -10.66
N LYS A 129 -4.68 -9.55 -11.67
CA LYS A 129 -3.64 -10.56 -11.45
C LYS A 129 -2.48 -10.01 -10.62
N VAL A 130 -2.01 -8.80 -10.94
CA VAL A 130 -0.92 -8.13 -10.22
C VAL A 130 -1.34 -7.84 -8.77
N GLU A 131 -2.54 -7.31 -8.55
CA GLU A 131 -3.11 -7.07 -7.21
C GLU A 131 -3.14 -8.37 -6.39
N LYS A 132 -3.69 -9.45 -6.95
CA LYS A 132 -3.72 -10.75 -6.28
C LYS A 132 -2.31 -11.26 -5.91
N MET A 133 -1.36 -11.14 -6.83
CA MET A 133 0.02 -11.54 -6.54
C MET A 133 0.64 -10.66 -5.45
N TYR A 134 0.37 -9.35 -5.43
CA TYR A 134 0.85 -8.47 -4.35
C TYR A 134 0.25 -8.84 -2.99
N GLU A 135 -1.03 -9.23 -2.94
CA GLU A 135 -1.67 -9.75 -1.73
C GLU A 135 -1.01 -11.07 -1.27
N GLU A 136 -0.70 -11.97 -2.21
CA GLU A 136 0.04 -13.21 -1.94
C GLU A 136 1.45 -12.88 -1.40
N PHE A 137 2.16 -11.92 -2.00
CA PHE A 137 3.48 -11.46 -1.53
C PHE A 137 3.42 -10.74 -0.19
N SER A 138 2.35 -9.99 0.12
CA SER A 138 2.20 -9.33 1.42
C SER A 138 1.88 -10.31 2.54
N ASN A 139 1.16 -11.38 2.24
CA ASN A 139 0.87 -12.46 3.18
C ASN A 139 2.07 -13.41 3.34
N MET A 140 3.01 -13.37 2.41
CA MET A 140 4.29 -14.03 2.57
C MET A 140 5.09 -13.25 3.61
N GLU A 141 5.08 -13.73 4.85
CA GLU A 141 6.00 -13.25 5.88
C GLU A 141 7.41 -13.56 5.40
N VAL A 142 8.10 -12.54 4.89
CA VAL A 142 9.53 -12.64 4.62
C VAL A 142 10.22 -12.57 5.97
N GLY A 143 10.25 -13.70 6.68
CA GLY A 143 11.08 -13.87 7.86
C GLY A 143 12.53 -13.63 7.45
N PHE A 144 13.16 -12.60 8.00
CA PHE A 144 14.58 -12.33 7.77
C PHE A 144 15.47 -13.39 8.45
N PHE A 145 14.86 -14.14 9.38
CA PHE A 145 15.48 -15.12 10.24
C PHE A 145 14.75 -16.45 10.08
N ALA A 146 15.47 -17.56 10.27
CA ALA A 146 14.82 -18.85 10.38
C ALA A 146 13.83 -18.84 11.58
N PRO A 147 12.74 -19.62 11.56
CA PRO A 147 11.78 -19.66 12.67
C PRO A 147 12.43 -19.94 14.04
N GLU A 148 13.53 -20.69 14.05
CA GLU A 148 14.33 -20.95 15.24
C GLU A 148 15.05 -19.70 15.78
N GLU A 149 15.54 -18.84 14.91
CA GLU A 149 16.23 -17.61 15.26
C GLU A 149 15.24 -16.55 15.77
N GLU A 150 14.06 -16.44 15.15
CA GLU A 150 12.97 -15.58 15.65
C GLU A 150 12.54 -16.00 17.06
N ALA A 151 12.43 -17.31 17.32
CA ALA A 151 12.12 -17.83 18.65
C ALA A 151 13.23 -17.55 19.69
N LYS A 152 14.51 -17.61 19.31
CA LYS A 152 15.64 -17.25 20.18
C LYS A 152 15.64 -15.76 20.51
N ILE A 153 15.39 -14.92 19.52
CA ILE A 153 15.27 -13.47 19.69
C ILE A 153 14.11 -13.14 20.64
N ALA A 154 12.95 -13.76 20.45
CA ALA A 154 11.79 -13.58 21.32
C ALA A 154 12.08 -13.98 22.78
N LYS A 155 12.70 -15.15 23.00
CA LYS A 155 13.12 -15.61 24.34
C LYS A 155 14.11 -14.64 24.98
N GLY A 156 15.09 -14.16 24.23
CA GLY A 156 16.07 -13.17 24.73
C GLY A 156 15.41 -11.87 25.21
N PHE A 157 14.35 -11.40 24.53
CA PHE A 157 13.59 -10.22 24.97
C PHE A 157 12.76 -10.46 26.24
N GLU A 158 12.21 -11.66 26.43
CA GLU A 158 11.50 -12.02 27.67
C GLU A 158 12.44 -12.12 28.86
N GLU A 159 13.58 -12.79 28.69
CA GLU A 159 14.63 -12.90 29.69
C GLU A 159 15.13 -11.51 30.11
N TYR A 160 15.35 -10.61 29.15
CA TYR A 160 15.73 -9.23 29.43
C TYR A 160 14.64 -8.46 30.22
N LYS A 161 13.36 -8.64 29.88
CA LYS A 161 12.25 -8.02 30.64
C LYS A 161 12.20 -8.53 32.07
N ILE A 162 12.39 -9.82 32.28
CA ILE A 162 12.43 -10.46 33.60
C ILE A 162 13.61 -9.91 34.41
N ALA A 163 14.82 -9.94 33.84
CA ALA A 163 16.03 -9.42 34.47
C ALA A 163 15.88 -7.93 34.85
N LYS A 164 15.32 -7.11 33.97
CA LYS A 164 15.05 -5.68 34.24
C LYS A 164 14.02 -5.49 35.37
N ARG A 165 13.03 -6.36 35.46
CA ARG A 165 12.01 -6.34 36.52
C ARG A 165 12.61 -6.74 37.86
N ASP A 166 13.43 -7.78 37.89
CA ASP A 166 14.08 -8.28 39.10
C ASP A 166 15.12 -7.30 39.63
N ALA A 167 15.95 -6.72 38.77
CA ALA A 167 16.89 -5.65 39.15
C ALA A 167 16.18 -4.45 39.80
N ARG A 168 15.00 -4.06 39.27
CA ARG A 168 14.18 -2.98 39.86
C ARG A 168 13.55 -3.37 41.20
N ARG A 169 13.30 -4.67 41.42
CA ARG A 169 12.77 -5.20 42.69
C ARG A 169 13.86 -5.26 43.75
N GLU A 170 15.06 -5.68 43.37
CA GLU A 170 16.24 -5.71 44.22
C GLU A 170 16.67 -4.30 44.64
N SER A 171 16.70 -3.35 43.71
CA SER A 171 17.01 -1.94 44.05
C SER A 171 16.00 -1.35 45.05
N ARG A 172 14.71 -1.65 44.89
CA ARG A 172 13.67 -1.27 45.87
C ARG A 172 13.87 -1.91 47.24
N ARG A 173 14.27 -3.18 47.30
CA ARG A 173 14.56 -3.87 48.56
C ARG A 173 15.79 -3.27 49.26
N ALA A 174 16.85 -3.00 48.51
CA ALA A 174 18.07 -2.37 49.03
C ALA A 174 17.80 -0.97 49.59
N LEU A 175 17.01 -0.16 48.87
CA LEU A 175 16.53 1.14 49.35
C LEU A 175 15.68 1.01 50.62
N ALA A 176 14.77 0.04 50.68
CA ALA A 176 13.95 -0.20 51.87
C ALA A 176 14.79 -0.65 53.08
N SER A 177 15.81 -1.49 52.88
CA SER A 177 16.73 -1.88 53.95
C SER A 177 17.61 -0.72 54.41
N GLN A 178 18.13 0.10 53.49
CA GLN A 178 18.87 1.31 53.84
C GLN A 178 18.00 2.27 54.64
N LYS A 179 16.75 2.49 54.20
CA LYS A 179 15.80 3.35 54.89
C LYS A 179 15.44 2.83 56.30
N ARG A 180 15.32 1.51 56.49
CA ARG A 180 15.12 0.90 57.82
C ARG A 180 16.34 1.07 58.73
N ILE A 181 17.55 1.00 58.17
CA ILE A 181 18.79 1.24 58.90
C ILE A 181 18.85 2.72 59.31
N GLU A 182 18.54 3.64 58.40
CA GLU A 182 18.46 5.08 58.65
C GLU A 182 17.41 5.42 59.73
N GLU A 183 16.18 4.89 59.63
CA GLU A 183 15.10 5.07 60.61
C GLU A 183 15.43 4.44 61.98
N GLY A 184 16.20 3.36 62.02
CA GLY A 184 16.72 2.75 63.26
C GLY A 184 17.83 3.57 63.91
N THR A 185 18.69 4.21 63.12
CA THR A 185 19.69 5.16 63.62
C THR A 185 19.08 6.46 64.14
N THR A 186 18.01 6.98 63.54
CA THR A 186 17.35 8.19 64.05
C THR A 186 16.68 7.96 65.41
N ASN A 187 16.04 6.80 65.63
CA ASN A 187 15.40 6.48 66.91
C ASN A 187 16.38 6.17 68.05
N THR A 188 17.65 5.89 67.76
CA THR A 188 18.69 5.62 68.77
C THR A 188 19.47 6.86 69.19
N VAL A 189 19.43 7.94 68.40
CA VAL A 189 20.08 9.22 68.73
C VAL A 189 19.23 10.06 69.68
N ASP A 190 17.90 9.88 69.71
CA ASP A 190 16.99 10.62 70.61
C ASP A 190 16.92 10.09 72.07
N VAL A 191 17.69 9.07 72.45
CA VAL A 191 17.64 8.43 73.80
C VAL A 191 18.85 8.78 74.69
N LYS A 192 19.79 9.62 74.22
CA LYS A 192 20.92 10.08 75.03
C LYS A 192 20.96 11.60 75.09
N ASP A 193 20.16 12.17 75.99
CA ASP A 193 20.50 13.36 76.76
C ASP A 193 19.50 13.52 77.91
N GLY A 194 19.97 13.27 79.13
CA GLY A 194 19.20 13.56 80.34
C GLY A 194 19.53 12.69 81.54
N GLU A 195 20.79 12.65 81.99
CA GLU A 195 21.10 12.47 83.42
C GLU A 195 22.58 12.78 83.73
N VAL A 196 22.82 14.00 84.23
CA VAL A 196 23.91 14.42 85.12
C VAL A 196 23.26 15.57 85.91
N GLU A 197 23.11 15.59 87.24
CA GLU A 197 24.14 15.44 88.27
C GLU A 197 23.47 15.27 89.67
N ALA A 198 24.16 14.60 90.58
CA ALA A 198 23.77 14.24 91.94
C ALA A 198 23.98 15.42 92.96
N PRO A 199 24.26 15.19 94.27
CA PRO A 199 23.41 14.74 95.38
C PRO A 199 23.46 15.70 96.61
N ALA A 200 22.48 15.66 97.53
CA ALA A 200 22.58 16.22 98.89
C ALA A 200 21.43 15.68 99.77
N THR A 201 21.67 14.75 100.70
CA THR A 201 21.97 14.92 102.14
C THR A 201 20.83 15.45 103.02
N SER A 202 20.70 14.77 104.17
CA SER A 202 19.89 14.96 105.40
C SER A 202 18.40 14.62 105.35
#